data_AF-A0AAJ2U739-F1
#
_entry.id   AF-A0AAJ2U739-F1
#
_cell.length_a   1.000
_cell.length_b   1.000
_cell.length_c   1.000
_cell.angle_alpha   90.00
_cell.angle_beta   90.00
_cell.angle_gamma   90.00
#
_symmetry.space_group_name_H-M   'P 1'
#
loop_
_entity.id
_entity.type
_entity.pdbx_description
1 polymer ?
#
loop_
_entity_poly.entity_id
_entity_poly.type
_entity_poly.pdbx_seq_one_letter_code
_entity_poly.pdbx_strand_id
1 'polypeptide(L)'
;MVNLNAGNAGYDGVLTDERARQAFAMALDRELIDQRLTGGLGQPTSAIIAESSRFYDGQQGPEFDVEQATALIDEVKADRPD
;
A
#
# COMPACT_ATOMS: atom_id res chain seq x y z
N MET A 1 18.71 3.49 -3.66
CA MET A 1 18.15 2.13 -3.69
C MET A 1 16.66 2.23 -3.40
N VAL A 2 15.80 1.90 -4.36
CA VAL A 2 14.38 1.66 -4.07
C VAL A 2 14.32 0.22 -3.58
N ASN A 3 13.93 0.01 -2.33
CA ASN A 3 13.81 -1.34 -1.77
C ASN A 3 12.52 -1.98 -2.29
N LEU A 4 12.62 -2.62 -3.45
CA LEU A 4 11.58 -3.46 -4.04
C LEU A 4 11.87 -4.89 -3.57
N ASN A 5 11.15 -5.38 -2.56
CA ASN A 5 11.24 -6.76 -2.06
C ASN A 5 12.59 -7.17 -1.40
N ALA A 6 12.97 -6.53 -0.30
CA ALA A 6 13.46 -7.38 0.78
C ALA A 6 12.21 -8.08 1.34
N GLY A 7 12.08 -9.40 1.17
CA GLY A 7 11.16 -10.19 1.99
C GLY A 7 11.54 -10.08 3.48
N ASN A 8 11.34 -11.14 4.27
CA ASN A 8 11.80 -11.15 5.65
C ASN A 8 13.27 -10.65 5.75
N ALA A 9 14.24 -11.16 4.98
CA ALA A 9 15.65 -10.73 5.07
C ALA A 9 16.21 -10.65 6.53
N GLY A 10 15.61 -11.41 7.46
CA GLY A 10 15.84 -11.35 8.91
C GLY A 10 14.79 -10.57 9.74
N TYR A 11 13.94 -9.77 9.11
CA TYR A 11 12.77 -9.09 9.69
C TYR A 11 11.54 -10.01 9.85
N ASP A 12 11.15 -10.26 11.09
CA ASP A 12 9.98 -11.04 11.50
C ASP A 12 8.81 -10.18 12.01
N GLY A 13 8.91 -8.85 11.88
CA GLY A 13 7.90 -7.92 12.37
C GLY A 13 6.58 -7.93 11.57
N VAL A 14 5.65 -7.07 11.98
CA VAL A 14 4.25 -7.10 11.52
C VAL A 14 4.08 -7.01 9.99
N LEU A 15 4.97 -6.31 9.29
CA LEU A 15 4.90 -6.16 7.82
C LEU A 15 5.31 -7.43 7.05
N THR A 16 5.69 -8.52 7.74
CA THR A 16 5.78 -9.85 7.12
C THR A 16 4.41 -10.42 6.77
N ASP A 17 3.35 -10.04 7.49
CA ASP A 17 1.97 -10.40 7.18
C ASP A 17 1.47 -9.58 5.98
N GLU A 18 0.89 -10.25 4.98
CA GLU A 18 0.36 -9.58 3.79
C GLU A 18 -0.79 -8.64 4.13
N ARG A 19 -1.66 -9.02 5.07
CA ARG A 19 -2.82 -8.21 5.48
C ARG A 19 -2.38 -6.88 6.06
N ALA A 20 -1.27 -6.87 6.82
CA ALA A 20 -0.70 -5.64 7.35
C ALA A 20 -0.21 -4.70 6.24
N ARG A 21 0.38 -5.24 5.16
CA ARG A 21 0.80 -4.45 4.00
C ARG A 21 -0.38 -3.95 3.18
N GLN A 22 -1.41 -4.78 2.98
CA GLN A 22 -2.64 -4.40 2.30
C GLN A 22 -3.37 -3.28 3.06
N ALA A 23 -3.54 -3.43 4.38
CA ALA A 23 -4.15 -2.42 5.24
C ALA A 23 -3.40 -1.08 5.17
N PHE A 24 -2.05 -1.12 5.21
CA PHE A 24 -1.25 0.07 5.04
C PHE A 24 -1.50 0.75 3.68
N ALA A 25 -1.53 -0.02 2.59
CA ALA A 25 -1.77 0.54 1.25
C ALA A 25 -3.19 1.12 1.09
N MET A 26 -4.19 0.52 1.73
CA MET A 26 -5.57 1.00 1.75
C MET A 26 -5.76 2.26 2.58
N ALA A 27 -4.91 2.50 3.60
CA ALA A 27 -4.97 3.70 4.42
C ALA A 27 -4.38 4.96 3.75
N LEU A 28 -3.81 4.83 2.55
CA LEU A 28 -3.19 5.95 1.81
C LEU A 28 -4.19 6.61 0.87
N ASP A 29 -4.64 7.82 1.22
CA ASP A 29 -5.39 8.70 0.32
C ASP A 29 -4.42 9.36 -0.68
N ARG A 30 -4.22 8.70 -1.82
CA ARG A 30 -3.25 9.12 -2.84
C ARG A 30 -3.67 10.41 -3.53
N GLU A 31 -4.96 10.63 -3.70
CA GLU A 31 -5.51 11.85 -4.28
C GLU A 31 -5.27 13.05 -3.36
N LEU A 32 -5.55 12.91 -2.06
CA LEU A 32 -5.26 13.97 -1.09
C LEU A 32 -3.77 14.26 -1.00
N ILE A 33 -2.92 13.23 -1.02
CA ILE A 33 -1.47 13.38 -1.04
C ILE A 33 -1.05 14.19 -2.27
N ASP A 34 -1.54 13.85 -3.47
CA ASP A 34 -1.20 14.57 -4.69
C ASP A 34 -1.65 16.03 -4.65
N GLN A 35 -2.89 16.29 -4.22
CA GLN A 35 -3.41 17.65 -4.06
C GLN A 35 -2.55 18.48 -3.10
N ARG A 36 -2.10 17.90 -1.98
CA ARG A 36 -1.35 18.62 -0.94
C ARG A 36 0.12 18.81 -1.28
N LEU A 37 0.74 17.86 -1.99
CA LEU A 37 2.18 17.89 -2.26
C LEU A 37 2.51 18.52 -3.61
N THR A 38 1.70 18.27 -4.64
CA THR A 38 1.99 18.69 -6.02
C THR A 38 0.99 19.71 -6.55
N GLY A 39 -0.11 19.97 -5.81
CA GLY A 39 -1.22 20.77 -6.31
C GLY A 39 -2.05 20.06 -7.38
N GLY A 40 -2.06 18.72 -7.39
CA GLY A 40 -2.81 17.93 -8.37
C GLY A 40 -2.07 17.73 -9.70
N LEU A 41 -0.76 17.95 -9.73
CA LEU A 41 0.07 17.83 -10.93
C LEU A 41 0.75 16.45 -11.05
N GLY A 42 0.65 15.61 -10.01
CA GLY A 42 1.23 14.29 -10.02
C GLY A 42 0.35 13.27 -10.73
N GLN A 43 0.77 12.00 -10.61
CA GLN A 43 0.04 10.85 -11.12
C GLN A 43 -0.21 9.90 -9.94
N PRO A 44 -1.18 10.22 -9.05
CA PRO A 44 -1.51 9.34 -7.94
C PRO A 44 -1.95 7.97 -8.49
N THR A 45 -1.30 6.91 -8.04
CA THR A 45 -1.61 5.56 -8.51
C THR A 45 -1.22 4.50 -7.47
N SER A 46 -1.96 3.40 -7.45
CA SER A 46 -1.60 2.19 -6.71
C SER A 46 -0.80 1.19 -7.57
N ALA A 47 -0.72 1.42 -8.89
CA ALA A 47 0.07 0.61 -9.81
C ALA A 47 1.57 0.79 -9.58
N ILE A 48 2.32 -0.30 -9.74
CA ILE A 48 3.80 -0.28 -9.69
C ILE A 48 4.37 0.45 -10.90
N ILE A 49 3.72 0.30 -12.05
CA ILE A 49 4.08 0.95 -13.30
C ILE A 49 2.97 1.96 -13.62
N ALA A 50 3.31 3.24 -13.69
CA ALA A 50 2.36 4.29 -14.05
C ALA A 50 1.73 4.04 -15.43
N GLU A 51 0.46 4.40 -15.58
CA GLU A 51 -0.30 4.24 -16.83
C GLU A 51 0.34 4.93 -18.05
N SER A 52 1.13 5.98 -17.80
CA SER A 52 1.91 6.69 -18.83
C SER A 52 3.06 5.86 -19.43
N SER A 53 3.42 4.74 -18.80
CA SER A 53 4.48 3.85 -19.26
C SER A 53 3.98 2.85 -20.32
N ARG A 54 4.81 2.58 -21.32
CA ARG A 54 4.57 1.49 -22.30
C ARG A 54 4.50 0.09 -21.69
N PHE A 55 4.97 -0.07 -20.45
CA PHE A 55 4.99 -1.34 -19.72
C PHE A 55 3.83 -1.47 -18.75
N TYR A 56 2.90 -0.50 -18.73
CA TYR A 56 1.69 -0.61 -17.94
C TYR A 56 0.87 -1.83 -18.41
N ASP A 57 0.45 -2.64 -17.45
CA ASP A 57 -0.26 -3.90 -17.67
C ASP A 57 -1.69 -3.87 -17.10
N GLY A 58 -2.14 -2.73 -16.56
CA GLY A 58 -3.46 -2.61 -15.94
C GLY A 58 -3.54 -3.07 -14.49
N GLN A 59 -2.44 -3.58 -13.91
CA GLN A 59 -2.45 -4.09 -12.55
C GLN A 59 -2.46 -2.95 -11.53
N GLN A 60 -3.49 -2.92 -10.71
CA GLN A 60 -3.66 -1.96 -9.62
C GLN A 60 -3.38 -2.60 -8.27
N GLY A 61 -2.96 -1.76 -7.32
CA GLY A 61 -2.86 -2.13 -5.92
C GLY A 61 -4.17 -1.89 -5.17
N PRO A 62 -4.18 -2.06 -3.82
CA PRO A 62 -5.35 -1.76 -3.00
C PRO A 62 -5.78 -0.29 -3.12
N GLU A 63 -7.09 -0.09 -3.20
CA GLU A 63 -7.73 1.22 -3.24
C GLU A 63 -7.81 1.85 -1.85
N PHE A 64 -8.06 3.17 -1.78
CA PHE A 64 -8.22 3.87 -0.51
C PHE A 64 -9.52 3.44 0.18
N ASP A 65 -9.39 2.73 1.29
CA ASP A 65 -10.51 2.25 2.12
C ASP A 65 -10.05 2.09 3.58
N VAL A 66 -10.38 3.07 4.42
CA VAL A 66 -9.98 3.08 5.83
C VAL A 66 -10.74 2.05 6.66
N GLU A 67 -11.98 1.73 6.29
CA GLU A 67 -12.80 0.76 7.01
C GLU A 67 -12.25 -0.65 6.78
N GLN A 68 -11.95 -1.01 5.53
CA GLN A 68 -11.34 -2.28 5.19
C GLN A 68 -9.91 -2.40 5.74
N ALA A 69 -9.13 -1.31 5.72
CA ALA A 69 -7.81 -1.28 6.36
C ALA A 69 -7.91 -1.61 7.87
N THR A 70 -8.89 -1.02 8.55
CA THR A 70 -9.11 -1.26 9.99
C THR A 70 -9.47 -2.72 10.27
N ALA A 71 -10.39 -3.28 9.47
CA ALA A 71 -10.77 -4.69 9.59
C ALA A 71 -9.57 -5.64 9.43
N LEU A 72 -8.71 -5.40 8.43
CA LEU A 72 -7.51 -6.21 8.22
C LEU A 72 -6.51 -6.11 9.40
N ILE A 73 -6.36 -4.94 10.01
CA ILE A 73 -5.50 -4.78 11.19
C ILE A 73 -6.08 -5.54 12.39
N ASP A 74 -7.40 -5.54 12.57
CA ASP A 74 -8.04 -6.27 13.65
C ASP A 74 -7.88 -7.80 13.47
N GLU A 75 -7.96 -8.31 12.24
CA GLU A 75 -7.62 -9.70 11.92
C GLU A 75 -6.16 -10.04 12.26
N VAL A 76 -5.21 -9.18 11.87
CA VAL A 76 -3.78 -9.39 12.18
C VAL A 76 -3.52 -9.44 13.68
N LYS A 77 -4.19 -8.57 14.46
CA LYS A 77 -4.09 -8.57 15.93
C LYS A 77 -4.72 -9.81 16.54
N ALA A 78 -5.84 -10.29 16.01
CA ALA A 78 -6.50 -11.50 16.51
C ALA A 78 -5.64 -12.75 16.34
N ASP A 79 -4.87 -12.83 15.25
CA ASP A 79 -3.95 -13.95 14.98
C ASP A 79 -2.58 -13.82 15.69
N ARG A 80 -2.29 -12.63 16.22
CA ARG A 80 -1.08 -12.32 17.01
C ARG A 80 -1.49 -11.61 18.31
N PRO A 81 -2.24 -12.28 19.20
CA PRO A 81 -2.48 -11.74 20.53
C PRO A 81 -1.12 -11.70 21.23
N ASP A 82 -0.71 -10.52 21.70
CA ASP A 82 0.59 -10.28 22.34
C ASP A 82 1.03 -11.40 23.32
#